data_AF-A0A531L4C6-F1
#
_entry.id   AF-A0A531L4C6-F1
#
_cell.length_a   1.000
_cell.length_b   1.000
_cell.length_c   1.000
_cell.angle_alpha   90.00
_cell.angle_beta   90.00
_cell.angle_gamma   90.00
#
_symmetry.space_group_name_H-M   'P 1'
#
loop_
_entity.id
_entity.type
_entity.pdbx_description
1 polymer ?
#
loop_
_entity_poly.entity_id
_entity_poly.type
_entity_poly.pdbx_seq_one_letter_code
_entity_poly.pdbx_strand_id
1 'polypeptide(L)' 'TEADPVVKGQTAASSYKPAMLENGIRVLVPPFIGSGERIIVDTNEITYVRRAD' A
#
# COMPACT_ATOMS: atom_id res chain seq x y z
N THR A 1 -31.15 -18.43 -12.91
CA THR A 1 -30.86 -17.98 -11.54
C THR A 1 -29.54 -17.23 -11.60
N GLU A 2 -29.64 -15.92 -11.73
CA GLU A 2 -28.53 -14.99 -11.98
C GLU A 2 -27.78 -14.70 -10.68
N ALA A 3 -26.45 -14.71 -10.72
CA ALA A 3 -25.60 -14.40 -9.59
C ALA A 3 -25.26 -12.91 -9.62
N ASP A 4 -25.69 -12.19 -8.58
CA ASP A 4 -25.47 -10.75 -8.43
C ASP A 4 -24.00 -10.36 -8.63
N PRO A 5 -23.72 -9.26 -9.36
CA PRO A 5 -22.37 -8.77 -9.55
C PRO A 5 -21.81 -8.40 -8.18
N VAL A 6 -20.76 -9.10 -7.77
CA VAL A 6 -19.97 -8.84 -6.57
C VAL A 6 -19.88 -7.33 -6.33
N VAL A 7 -20.60 -6.92 -5.30
CA VAL A 7 -20.73 -5.54 -4.84
C VAL A 7 -19.33 -4.95 -4.70
N LYS A 8 -19.16 -3.71 -5.16
CA LYS A 8 -17.98 -2.84 -4.94
C LYS A 8 -17.64 -2.78 -3.44
N GLY A 9 -16.95 -3.79 -2.98
CA GLY A 9 -16.74 -4.11 -1.58
C GLY A 9 -15.63 -5.14 -1.40
N GLN A 10 -14.79 -5.32 -2.42
CA GLN A 10 -13.41 -5.68 -2.15
C GLN A 10 -12.78 -4.50 -1.41
N THR A 11 -12.95 -4.44 -0.10
CA THR A 11 -11.87 -3.93 0.73
C THR A 11 -10.73 -4.90 0.44
N ALA A 12 -9.91 -4.54 -0.55
CA ALA A 12 -8.71 -5.27 -0.92
C ALA A 12 -8.06 -5.66 0.40
N ALA A 13 -8.01 -6.96 0.69
CA ALA A 13 -7.34 -7.45 1.88
C ALA A 13 -6.00 -6.72 1.90
N SER A 14 -5.80 -5.83 2.88
CA SER A 14 -4.67 -4.91 2.92
C SER A 14 -3.41 -5.72 3.20
N SER A 15 -2.97 -6.49 2.21
CA SER A 15 -1.76 -7.27 2.23
C SER A 15 -0.63 -6.30 2.00
N TYR A 16 -0.10 -5.78 3.11
CA TYR A 16 1.07 -4.93 3.06
C TYR A 16 2.28 -5.75 2.64
N LYS A 17 3.01 -5.25 1.65
CA LYS A 17 4.30 -5.81 1.23
C LYS A 17 5.42 -5.04 1.93
N PRO A 18 6.46 -5.71 2.44
CA PRO A 18 7.65 -5.01 2.89
C PRO A 18 8.36 -4.38 1.69
N ALA A 19 8.52 -3.06 1.70
CA ALA A 19 9.34 -2.31 0.76
C ALA A 19 10.55 -1.72 1.47
N MET A 20 11.67 -1.66 0.75
CA MET A 20 12.89 -1.03 1.21
C MET A 20 12.98 0.37 0.59
N LEU A 21 13.11 1.37 1.45
CA LEU A 21 13.34 2.75 1.06
C LEU A 21 14.78 2.95 0.59
N GLU A 22 15.04 4.05 -0.12
CA GLU A 22 16.38 4.40 -0.62
C GLU A 22 17.42 4.58 0.51
N ASN A 23 16.97 4.96 1.71
CA ASN A 23 17.81 5.09 2.90
C ASN A 23 18.06 3.74 3.61
N GLY A 24 17.54 2.63 3.10
CA GLY A 24 17.71 1.29 3.66
C GLY A 24 16.69 0.87 4.73
N ILE A 25 15.73 1.74 5.06
CA ILE A 25 14.66 1.42 6.02
C ILE A 25 13.59 0.54 5.35
N ARG A 26 13.05 -0.42 6.10
CA ARG A 26 11.94 -1.28 5.64
C ARG A 26 10.62 -0.75 6.16
N VAL A 27 9.66 -0.56 5.26
CA VAL A 27 8.31 -0.07 5.55
C VAL A 27 7.27 -0.99 4.94
N LEU A 28 6.09 -1.05 5.55
CA LEU A 28 4.95 -1.77 5.02
C LEU A 28 4.19 -0.87 4.04
N VAL A 29 4.20 -1.23 2.76
CA VAL A 29 3.49 -0.48 1.71
C VAL A 29 2.36 -1.31 1.14
N PRO A 30 1.25 -0.67 0.72
CA PRO A 30 0.21 -1.35 -0.01
C PRO A 30 0.71 -1.99 -1.33
N PRO A 31 0.07 -3.07 -1.80
CA PRO A 31 0.56 -3.84 -2.96
C PRO A 31 0.43 -3.10 -4.30
N PHE A 32 -0.29 -1.97 -4.33
CA PHE A 32 -0.43 -1.11 -5.51
C PHE A 32 0.73 -0.12 -5.71
N ILE A 33 1.66 0.00 -4.75
CA ILE A 33 2.84 0.86 -4.86
C ILE A 33 3.93 0.10 -5.63
N GLY A 34 4.34 0.66 -6.78
CA GLY A 34 5.44 0.15 -7.60
C GLY A 34 6.83 0.57 -7.11
N SER A 35 7.86 -0.10 -7.64
CA SER A 35 9.26 0.34 -7.46
C SER A 35 9.52 1.66 -8.19
N GLY A 36 10.13 2.63 -7.52
CA GLY A 36 10.40 3.96 -8.09
C GLY A 36 9.29 4.98 -7.87
N GLU A 37 8.15 4.57 -7.28
CA GLU A 37 7.15 5.52 -6.81
C GLU A 37 7.62 6.21 -5.53
N ARG A 38 7.33 7.52 -5.43
CA ARG A 38 7.56 8.27 -4.20
C ARG A 38 6.39 8.09 -3.26
N ILE A 39 6.69 7.77 -2.01
CA ILE A 39 5.71 7.62 -0.95
C ILE A 39 6.08 8.50 0.23
N ILE A 40 5.07 8.99 0.93
CA ILE A 40 5.22 9.71 2.20
C ILE A 40 5.03 8.69 3.31
N VAL A 41 6.04 8.62 4.16
CA VAL A 41 6.11 7.73 5.31
C VAL A 41 6.22 8.59 6.56
N ASP A 42 5.51 8.22 7.62
CA ASP A 42 5.71 8.84 8.93
C ASP A 42 7.00 8.27 9.53
N THR A 43 7.96 9.14 9.83
CA THR A 43 9.26 8.71 10.39
C THR A 43 9.19 8.33 11.87
N ASN A 44 8.14 8.74 12.59
CA ASN A 44 7.95 8.36 13.99
C ASN A 44 7.41 6.93 14.10
N GLU A 45 6.46 6.57 13.23
CA GLU A 45 5.79 5.27 13.25
C GLU A 45 6.32 4.28 12.19
N ILE A 46 7.13 4.76 11.23
CA ILE A 46 7.66 3.97 10.10
C ILE A 46 6.50 3.38 9.27
N THR A 47 5.40 4.13 9.16
CA THR A 47 4.16 3.73 8.48
C THR A 47 3.98 4.49 7.18
N TYR A 48 3.43 3.81 6.18
CA TYR A 48 2.99 4.45 4.94
C TYR A 48 1.80 5.38 5.24
N VAL A 49 1.92 6.65 4.85
CA VAL A 49 0.85 7.66 5.02
C VAL A 49 0.08 7.80 3.72
N ARG A 50 0.77 8.13 2.63
CA ARG A 50 0.16 8.37 1.31
C ARG A 50 1.20 8.33 0.19
N ARG A 51 0.74 8.28 -1.06
CA ARG A 51 1.59 8.48 -2.23
C ARG A 51 2.02 9.95 -2.28
N ALA A 52 3.28 10.18 -2.63
CA ALA A 52 3.75 11.52 -2.97
C ALA A 52 3.41 11.75 -4.45
N ASP A 53 2.48 12.65 -4.71
CA ASP A 53 2.29 13.24 -6.05
C ASP A 53 3.49 14.13 -6.43
#